data_AF-A0A6J6WAE5-F1
#
_entry.id   AF-A0A6J6WAE5-F1
#
_cell.length_a   1.000
_cell.length_b   1.000
_cell.length_c   1.000
_cell.angle_alpha   90.00
_cell.angle_beta   90.00
_cell.angle_gamma   90.00
#
_symmetry.space_group_name_H-M   'P 1'
#
loop_
_entity.id
_entity.type
_entity.pdbx_description
1 polymer ?
#
loop_
_entity_poly.entity_id
_entity_poly.type
_entity_poly.pdbx_seq_one_letter_code
_entity_poly.pdbx_strand_id
1 'polypeptide(L)' 'MILVSHAMATLRDVCNDVAWLHKGKLIQRGEPNKTIDAYQEFLQVGKSAAIDEDV' A
#
# COMPACT_ATOMS: atom_id res chain seq x y z
N MET A 1 -2.36 -6.81 -17.16
CA MET A 1 -3.42 -7.04 -16.17
C MET A 1 -3.14 -6.12 -14.98
N ILE A 2 -4.16 -5.45 -14.45
CA ILE A 2 -4.02 -4.59 -13.26
C ILE A 2 -4.97 -5.13 -12.20
N LEU A 3 -4.45 -5.34 -11.00
CA LEU A 3 -5.20 -5.77 -9.82
C LEU A 3 -5.21 -4.63 -8.80
N VAL A 4 -6.37 -4.27 -8.29
CA VAL A 4 -6.53 -3.27 -7.22
C VAL A 4 -7.22 -3.97 -6.05
N SER A 5 -6.57 -3.97 -4.89
CA SER A 5 -7.08 -4.63 -3.69
C SER A 5 -6.47 -4.00 -2.43
N HIS A 6 -7.19 -4.06 -1.32
CA HIS A 6 -6.67 -3.73 0.02
C HIS A 6 -6.09 -4.96 0.73
N ALA A 7 -6.28 -6.17 0.20
CA ALA A 7 -5.76 -7.40 0.78
C ALA A 7 -4.25 -7.54 0.48
N MET A 8 -3.42 -7.02 1.38
CA MET A 8 -1.96 -6.99 1.24
C MET A 8 -1.34 -8.38 1.05
N ALA A 9 -1.86 -9.42 1.72
CA ALA A 9 -1.39 -10.80 1.56
C ALA A 9 -1.62 -11.31 0.12
N THR A 10 -2.80 -11.08 -0.43
CA THR A 10 -3.13 -11.46 -1.81
C THR A 10 -2.25 -10.72 -2.83
N LEU A 11 -1.95 -9.44 -2.59
CA LEU A 11 -1.07 -8.67 -3.46
C LEU A 11 0.36 -9.25 -3.47
N ARG A 12 0.87 -9.74 -2.34
CA ARG A 12 2.20 -10.39 -2.26
C ARG A 12 2.26 -11.70 -3.04
N ASP A 13 1.19 -12.49 -2.99
CA ASP A 13 1.16 -13.82 -3.61
C ASP A 13 0.87 -13.78 -5.11
N VAL A 14 0.04 -12.82 -5.55
CA VAL A 14 -0.50 -12.79 -6.92
C VAL A 14 0.26 -11.82 -7.82
N CYS A 15 0.78 -10.70 -7.29
CA CYS A 15 1.40 -9.67 -8.11
C CYS A 15 2.92 -9.86 -8.23
N ASN A 16 3.44 -9.53 -9.41
CA ASN A 16 4.88 -9.54 -9.70
C ASN A 16 5.53 -8.17 -9.40
N ASP A 17 4.72 -7.12 -9.39
CA ASP A 17 5.09 -5.72 -9.23
C ASP A 17 3.88 -4.99 -8.61
N VAL A 18 4.13 -4.18 -7.58
CA VAL A 18 3.10 -3.46 -6.82
C VAL A 18 3.46 -1.99 -6.78
N ALA A 19 2.45 -1.13 -6.81
CA ALA A 19 2.59 0.31 -6.72
C ALA A 19 1.58 0.89 -5.74
N TRP A 20 1.98 1.87 -4.95
CA TRP A 20 1.06 2.61 -4.08
C TRP A 20 1.10 4.11 -4.35
N LEU A 21 -0.06 4.73 -4.16
CA LEU A 21 -0.30 6.13 -4.47
C LEU A 21 -0.69 6.89 -3.21
N HIS A 22 -0.25 8.14 -3.11
CA HIS A 22 -0.70 9.08 -2.09
C HIS A 22 -1.08 10.40 -2.76
N LYS A 23 -2.32 10.86 -2.52
CA LYS A 23 -2.86 12.11 -3.10
C LYS A 23 -2.66 12.21 -4.62
N GLY A 24 -2.94 11.12 -5.34
CA GLY A 24 -2.82 11.05 -6.79
C GLY A 24 -1.38 10.98 -7.32
N LYS A 25 -0.36 10.85 -6.45
CA LYS A 25 1.04 10.70 -6.83
C LYS A 25 1.53 9.29 -6.55
N LEU A 26 2.25 8.70 -7.51
CA LEU A 26 2.93 7.43 -7.33
C LEU A 26 4.09 7.65 -6.35
N ILE A 27 4.06 6.98 -5.20
CA ILE A 27 5.11 7.15 -4.20
C ILE A 27 6.19 6.07 -4.36
N GLN A 28 5.76 4.82 -4.53
CA GLN A 28 6.68 3.73 -4.74
C GLN A 28 6.04 2.65 -5.60
N ARG A 29 6.88 2.02 -6.41
CA ARG A 29 6.56 0.86 -7.22
C ARG A 29 7.74 -0.10 -7.22
N GLY A 30 7.48 -1.39 -7.21
CA GLY A 30 8.49 -2.41 -7.38
C GLY A 30 8.08 -3.74 -6.77
N GLU A 31 9.08 -4.47 -6.27
CA GLU A 31 8.89 -5.80 -5.68
C GLU A 31 7.79 -5.76 -4.61
N PRO A 32 6.83 -6.71 -4.63
CA PRO A 32 5.64 -6.68 -3.81
C PRO A 32 5.95 -6.56 -2.33
N ASN A 33 6.92 -7.34 -1.82
CA ASN A 33 7.19 -7.35 -0.40
C ASN A 33 7.73 -6.01 0.09
N LYS A 34 8.79 -5.51 -0.54
CA LYS A 34 9.39 -4.22 -0.21
C LYS A 34 8.42 -3.05 -0.33
N THR A 35 7.58 -3.06 -1.37
CA THR A 35 6.67 -1.95 -1.64
C THR A 35 5.50 -1.93 -0.66
N ILE A 36 4.97 -3.10 -0.31
CA ILE A 36 3.89 -3.21 0.67
C ILE A 36 4.41 -2.93 2.09
N ASP A 37 5.62 -3.38 2.44
CA ASP A 37 6.24 -3.06 3.73
C ASP A 37 6.37 -1.54 3.93
N ALA A 38 6.87 -0.82 2.92
CA ALA A 38 6.99 0.63 2.94
C ALA A 38 5.62 1.34 3.03
N TYR A 39 4.60 0.81 2.36
CA TYR A 39 3.23 1.32 2.49
C TYR A 39 2.68 1.11 3.91
N GLN A 40 2.91 -0.05 4.51
CA GLN A 40 2.47 -0.34 5.88
C GLN A 40 3.17 0.55 6.90
N GLU A 41 4.48 0.78 6.75
CA GLU A 41 5.23 1.73 7.57
C GLU A 41 4.67 3.15 7.45
N PHE A 42 4.38 3.60 6.22
CA PHE A 42 3.74 4.90 5.99
C PHE A 42 2.39 5.03 6.71
N LEU A 43 1.55 3.98 6.68
CA LEU A 43 0.27 3.96 7.41
C LEU A 43 0.47 4.00 8.93
N GLN A 44 1.47 3.29 9.46
CA GLN A 44 1.78 3.29 10.89
C GLN A 44 2.26 4.66 11.36
N VAL A 45 3.07 5.36 10.56
CA VAL A 45 3.50 6.74 10.82
C VAL A 45 2.31 7.71 10.73
N GLY A 46 1.39 7.48 9.78
CA GLY A 46 0.16 8.27 9.62
C GLY A 46 -0.84 8.15 10.77
N LYS A 47 -0.83 7.03 11.51
CA LYS A 47 -1.76 6.78 12.62
C LYS A 47 -1.60 7.75 13.80
N SER A 48 -0.49 8.47 13.91
CA SER A 48 -0.32 9.54 14.90
C SER A 48 -1.00 10.86 14.52
N ALA A 49 -1.53 10.99 13.29
CA ALA A 49 -2.13 12.24 12.81
C ALA A 49 -3.53 12.10 12.17
N ALA A 50 -4.10 10.89 12.09
CA ALA A 50 -5.44 10.67 11.56
C ALA A 50 -6.19 9.64 12.42
N ILE A 51 -6.80 10.13 13.50
CA ILE A 51 -8.02 9.55 14.07
C ILE A 51 -9.20 9.97 13.17
N ASP A 52 -10.20 9.08 13.03
CA ASP A 52 -11.46 9.24 12.27
C ASP A 52 -11.28 9.32 10.75
N GLU A 53 -11.92 8.57 9.85
CA GLU A 53 -13.18 7.81 9.78
C GLU A 53 -12.85 6.50 9.01
N ASP A 54 -13.54 5.35 9.03
CA ASP A 54 -14.98 5.07 8.99
C ASP A 54 -15.16 3.55 9.24
N VAL A 55 -16.37 3.17 9.67
CA VAL A 55 -16.89 1.86 10.15
C VAL A 55 -16.43 0.59 9.42
#